data_AF-A0A8J8B3H2-F1
#
_entry.id   AF-A0A8J8B3H2-F1
#
_cell.length_a   1.000
_cell.length_b   1.000
_cell.length_c   1.000
_cell.angle_alpha   90.00
_cell.angle_beta   90.00
_cell.angle_gamma   90.00
#
_symmetry.space_group_name_H-M   'P 1'
#
loop_
_entity.id
_entity.type
_entity.pdbx_description
1 polymer ?
#
loop_
_entity_poly.entity_id
_entity_poly.type
_entity_poly.pdbx_seq_one_letter_code
_entity_poly.pdbx_strand_id
1 'polypeptide(L)'
;MKLEWMREYRDVVEQLIKYCNVYAAAYKKEGIPGTDIPISYAQIQVIEYLLENEELHQNMKQIAMRLGITTSNFSKLVNKLEQKQLLEKFHTADNRKEVIIQVTEYGRRVYQEYSDYIYREHFSKMFEAAKDIPKECLPLIADMLGVPYKNANCKKKEPPVLIPIHKD
;
A
#
# COMPACT_ATOMS: atom_id res chain seq x y z
N MET A 1 1.15 -24.84 -30.95
CA MET A 1 0.91 -23.39 -31.16
C MET A 1 2.12 -22.64 -30.64
N LYS A 2 2.79 -21.81 -31.46
CA LYS A 2 3.83 -20.91 -30.95
C LYS A 2 3.16 -19.69 -30.32
N LEU A 3 3.57 -19.32 -29.11
CA LEU A 3 3.00 -18.19 -28.35
C LEU A 3 3.57 -16.86 -28.88
N GLU A 4 3.37 -16.55 -30.16
CA GLU A 4 3.98 -15.41 -30.86
C GLU A 4 3.52 -14.03 -30.34
N TRP A 5 2.39 -13.97 -29.63
CA TRP A 5 1.82 -12.72 -29.12
C TRP A 5 2.74 -11.98 -28.13
N MET A 6 3.63 -12.72 -27.44
CA MET A 6 4.53 -12.15 -26.43
C MET A 6 5.76 -11.45 -27.04
N ARG A 7 6.08 -11.71 -28.32
CA ARG A 7 7.22 -11.11 -29.05
C ARG A 7 8.54 -11.19 -28.25
N GLU A 8 9.36 -10.13 -28.28
CA GLU A 8 10.59 -10.03 -27.48
C GLU A 8 10.35 -9.95 -25.96
N TYR A 9 9.11 -9.76 -25.50
CA TYR A 9 8.77 -9.59 -24.07
C TYR A 9 8.45 -10.89 -23.34
N ARG A 10 8.62 -12.05 -23.98
CA ARG A 10 8.25 -13.37 -23.40
C ARG A 10 8.74 -13.53 -21.97
N ASP A 11 10.03 -13.32 -21.75
CA ASP A 11 10.64 -13.58 -20.44
C ASP A 11 10.15 -12.57 -19.39
N VAL A 12 9.94 -11.31 -19.78
CA VAL A 12 9.35 -10.27 -18.93
C VAL A 12 7.92 -10.63 -18.53
N VAL A 13 7.09 -11.04 -19.50
CA VAL A 13 5.71 -11.48 -19.27
C VAL A 13 5.67 -12.70 -18.35
N GLU A 14 6.54 -13.68 -18.56
CA GLU A 14 6.63 -14.87 -17.70
C GLU A 14 6.98 -14.50 -16.24
N GLN A 15 8.02 -13.68 -16.04
CA GLN A 15 8.39 -13.25 -14.69
C GLN A 15 7.31 -12.39 -14.03
N LEU A 16 6.63 -11.53 -14.79
CA LEU A 16 5.52 -10.73 -14.29
C LEU A 16 4.36 -11.62 -13.81
N ILE A 17 3.96 -12.61 -14.61
CA ILE A 17 2.90 -13.56 -14.23
C ILE A 17 3.30 -14.33 -12.96
N LYS A 18 4.54 -14.80 -12.89
CA LYS A 18 5.06 -15.50 -11.71
C LYS A 18 5.01 -14.61 -10.47
N TYR A 19 5.47 -13.36 -10.58
CA TYR A 19 5.42 -12.38 -9.49
C TYR A 19 3.98 -12.16 -9.02
N CYS A 20 3.05 -11.89 -9.94
CA CYS A 20 1.64 -11.69 -9.63
C CYS A 20 1.02 -12.88 -8.89
N ASN A 21 1.32 -14.11 -9.33
CA ASN A 21 0.81 -15.33 -8.70
C ASN A 21 1.36 -15.53 -7.28
N VAL A 22 2.67 -15.33 -7.09
CA VAL A 22 3.31 -15.41 -5.78
C VAL A 22 2.75 -14.35 -4.83
N TYR A 23 2.65 -13.10 -5.31
CA TYR A 23 2.08 -12.00 -4.54
C TYR A 23 0.62 -12.28 -4.16
N ALA A 24 -0.22 -12.67 -5.11
CA ALA A 24 -1.63 -12.99 -4.85
C ALA A 24 -1.81 -14.12 -3.82
N ALA A 25 -0.95 -15.15 -3.87
CA ALA A 25 -0.98 -16.27 -2.93
C ALA A 25 -0.59 -15.87 -1.50
N ALA A 26 0.25 -14.83 -1.33
CA ALA A 26 0.69 -14.33 -0.04
C ALA A 26 -0.13 -13.12 0.47
N TYR A 27 -0.79 -12.37 -0.44
CA TYR A 27 -1.33 -11.04 -0.21
C TYR A 27 -2.19 -10.90 1.06
N LYS A 28 -3.06 -11.88 1.33
CA LYS A 28 -4.00 -11.87 2.45
C LYS A 28 -3.54 -12.71 3.65
N LYS A 29 -2.43 -13.44 3.53
CA LYS A 29 -1.95 -14.32 4.60
C LYS A 29 -1.20 -13.47 5.62
N GLU A 30 -1.56 -13.60 6.90
CA GLU A 30 -0.78 -13.02 7.99
C GLU A 30 0.45 -13.91 8.22
N GLY A 31 1.62 -13.29 8.26
CA GLY A 31 2.90 -13.92 8.59
C GLY A 31 3.77 -12.90 9.33
N ILE A 32 5.04 -13.20 9.53
CA ILE A 32 5.97 -12.30 10.24
C ILE A 32 7.04 -11.82 9.24
N PRO A 33 6.73 -10.87 8.33
CA PRO A 33 7.66 -10.40 7.30
C PRO A 33 8.67 -9.40 7.91
N GLY A 34 9.55 -9.88 8.79
CA GLY A 34 10.55 -9.06 9.47
C GLY A 34 9.99 -8.12 10.54
N THR A 35 8.72 -8.26 10.91
CA THR A 35 8.03 -7.52 11.98
C THR A 35 8.02 -8.30 13.30
N ASP A 36 7.60 -7.68 14.39
CA ASP A 36 7.39 -8.36 15.68
C ASP A 36 5.99 -9.01 15.85
N ILE A 37 5.08 -8.77 14.91
CA ILE A 37 3.70 -9.29 14.92
C ILE A 37 3.28 -9.90 13.60
N PRO A 38 2.27 -10.80 13.60
CA PRO A 38 1.64 -11.27 12.39
C PRO A 38 0.94 -10.14 11.63
N ILE A 39 1.31 -9.94 10.37
CA ILE A 39 0.71 -8.96 9.48
C ILE A 39 0.74 -9.46 8.03
N SER A 40 -0.26 -9.07 7.24
CA SER A 40 -0.38 -9.40 5.82
C SER A 40 0.04 -8.23 4.93
N TYR A 41 0.41 -8.49 3.67
CA TYR A 41 0.69 -7.43 2.70
C TYR A 41 -0.50 -6.48 2.50
N ALA A 42 -1.73 -6.99 2.52
CA ALA A 42 -2.93 -6.16 2.47
C ALA A 42 -3.03 -5.17 3.64
N GLN A 43 -2.63 -5.58 4.84
CA GLN A 43 -2.59 -4.72 6.02
C GLN A 43 -1.44 -3.70 5.94
N ILE A 44 -0.26 -4.14 5.53
CA ILE A 44 0.91 -3.27 5.32
C ILE A 44 0.60 -2.16 4.31
N GLN A 45 -0.02 -2.47 3.17
CA GLN A 45 -0.38 -1.47 2.16
C GLN A 45 -1.35 -0.40 2.70
N VAL A 46 -2.25 -0.79 3.62
CA VAL A 46 -3.11 0.20 4.29
C VAL A 46 -2.28 1.13 5.17
N ILE A 47 -1.30 0.62 5.91
CA ILE A 47 -0.38 1.46 6.70
C ILE A 47 0.43 2.37 5.77
N GLU A 48 1.06 1.83 4.73
CA GLU A 48 1.86 2.58 3.74
C GLU A 48 1.08 3.77 3.16
N TYR A 49 -0.14 3.52 2.67
CA TYR A 49 -0.95 4.58 2.06
C TYR A 49 -1.48 5.58 3.09
N LEU A 50 -1.69 5.17 4.34
CA LEU A 50 -2.06 6.08 5.43
C LEU A 50 -0.87 6.99 5.80
N LEU A 51 0.36 6.47 5.83
CA LEU A 51 1.58 7.28 6.01
C LEU A 51 1.73 8.30 4.88
N GLU A 52 1.58 7.89 3.62
CA GLU A 52 1.57 8.83 2.49
C GLU A 52 0.40 9.84 2.56
N ASN A 53 -0.72 9.46 3.19
CA ASN A 53 -1.89 10.31 3.30
C ASN A 53 -1.74 11.42 4.34
N GLU A 54 -0.74 11.36 5.22
CA GLU A 54 -0.48 12.41 6.21
C GLU A 54 -0.21 13.77 5.54
N GLU A 55 0.28 13.78 4.30
CA GLU A 55 0.48 14.99 3.49
C GLU A 55 -0.68 15.28 2.52
N LEU A 56 -1.49 14.27 2.19
CA LEU A 56 -2.51 14.35 1.13
C LEU A 56 -3.91 14.65 1.68
N HIS A 57 -4.14 14.41 2.97
CA HIS A 57 -5.38 14.69 3.70
C HIS A 57 -6.64 14.15 3.01
N GLN A 58 -6.55 12.94 2.44
CA GLN A 58 -7.64 12.27 1.75
C GLN A 58 -8.53 11.51 2.73
N ASN A 59 -9.83 11.39 2.40
CA ASN A 59 -10.76 10.58 3.18
C ASN A 59 -10.62 9.07 2.85
N MET A 60 -11.23 8.22 3.68
CA MET A 60 -11.16 6.76 3.54
C MET A 60 -11.57 6.25 2.15
N LYS A 61 -12.57 6.88 1.50
CA LYS A 61 -13.02 6.47 0.16
C LYS A 61 -11.94 6.71 -0.88
N GLN A 62 -11.25 7.85 -0.79
CA GLN A 62 -10.16 8.20 -1.68
C GLN A 62 -8.95 7.28 -1.47
N ILE A 63 -8.62 6.96 -0.22
CA ILE A 63 -7.54 6.01 0.09
C ILE A 63 -7.89 4.62 -0.47
N ALA A 64 -9.06 4.07 -0.15
CA ALA A 64 -9.50 2.76 -0.66
C ALA A 64 -9.47 2.68 -2.20
N MET A 65 -9.89 3.77 -2.86
CA MET A 65 -9.80 3.92 -4.30
C MET A 65 -8.33 3.86 -4.77
N ARG A 66 -7.41 4.62 -4.16
CA ARG A 66 -5.98 4.63 -4.49
C ARG A 66 -5.31 3.25 -4.31
N LEU A 67 -5.72 2.48 -3.30
CA LEU A 67 -5.28 1.09 -3.12
C LEU A 67 -5.92 0.09 -4.10
N GLY A 68 -6.95 0.49 -4.85
CA GLY A 68 -7.68 -0.40 -5.75
C GLY A 68 -8.57 -1.42 -5.04
N ILE A 69 -9.04 -1.12 -3.83
CA ILE A 69 -9.93 -2.00 -3.05
C ILE A 69 -11.27 -1.34 -2.73
N THR A 70 -12.28 -2.15 -2.38
CA THR A 70 -13.57 -1.62 -1.94
C THR A 70 -13.45 -0.90 -0.60
N THR A 71 -14.29 0.09 -0.35
CA THR A 71 -14.39 0.76 0.96
C THR A 71 -14.69 -0.23 2.08
N SER A 72 -15.54 -1.23 1.82
CA SER A 72 -15.85 -2.28 2.81
C SER A 72 -14.64 -3.15 3.16
N ASN A 73 -13.76 -3.45 2.19
CA ASN A 73 -12.53 -4.18 2.45
C ASN A 73 -11.52 -3.31 3.22
N PHE A 74 -11.38 -2.04 2.83
CA PHE A 74 -10.54 -1.07 3.53
C PHE A 74 -10.94 -0.95 5.02
N SER A 75 -12.24 -0.73 5.30
CA SER A 75 -12.73 -0.64 6.69
C SER A 75 -12.47 -1.91 7.49
N LYS A 76 -12.58 -3.10 6.88
CA LYS A 76 -12.24 -4.38 7.53
C LYS A 76 -10.75 -4.45 7.90
N LEU A 77 -9.85 -4.02 7.00
CA LEU A 77 -8.42 -3.99 7.26
C LEU A 77 -8.06 -2.99 8.36
N VAL A 78 -8.63 -1.78 8.31
CA VAL A 78 -8.44 -0.74 9.33
C VAL A 78 -8.86 -1.24 10.71
N ASN A 79 -10.02 -1.89 10.84
CA ASN A 79 -10.47 -2.42 12.13
C ASN A 79 -9.51 -3.48 12.70
N LYS A 80 -8.95 -4.36 11.84
CA LYS A 80 -7.95 -5.35 12.28
C LYS A 80 -6.65 -4.68 12.72
N LEU A 81 -6.21 -3.66 12.00
CA LEU A 81 -4.99 -2.92 12.32
C LEU A 81 -5.13 -2.09 13.60
N GLU A 82 -6.31 -1.52 13.84
CA GLU A 82 -6.65 -0.84 15.09
C GLU A 82 -6.65 -1.82 16.28
N GLN A 83 -7.20 -3.03 16.12
CA GLN A 83 -7.14 -4.09 17.14
C GLN A 83 -5.70 -4.50 17.48
N LYS A 84 -4.79 -4.41 16.50
CA LYS A 84 -3.34 -4.62 16.67
C LYS A 84 -2.61 -3.37 17.19
N GLN A 85 -3.32 -2.28 17.51
CA GLN A 85 -2.78 -1.01 18.00
C GLN A 85 -1.86 -0.27 17.01
N LEU A 86 -1.95 -0.61 15.72
CA LEU A 86 -1.14 0.00 14.65
C LEU A 86 -1.77 1.27 14.10
N LEU A 87 -3.08 1.43 14.28
CA LEU A 87 -3.85 2.59 13.83
C LEU A 87 -4.70 3.14 14.97
N GLU A 88 -4.94 4.44 14.92
CA GLU A 88 -5.88 5.15 15.79
C GLU A 88 -6.90 5.92 14.96
N LYS A 89 -8.11 6.07 15.50
CA LYS A 89 -9.23 6.75 14.83
C LYS A 89 -9.59 8.03 15.57
N PHE A 90 -9.84 9.06 14.79
CA PHE A 90 -10.21 10.41 15.24
C PHE A 90 -11.47 10.86 14.51
N HIS A 91 -12.22 11.76 15.14
CA HIS A 91 -13.23 12.56 14.46
C HIS A 91 -12.70 13.97 14.23
N THR A 92 -13.20 14.64 13.20
CA THR A 92 -12.96 16.07 13.07
C THR A 92 -13.95 16.85 13.94
N ALA A 93 -13.50 18.00 14.46
CA ALA A 93 -14.33 18.86 15.31
C ALA A 93 -15.59 19.38 14.58
N ASP A 94 -15.47 19.58 13.27
CA ASP A 94 -16.43 20.17 12.33
C ASP A 94 -17.36 19.14 11.67
N ASN A 95 -16.96 17.86 11.59
CA ASN A 95 -17.77 16.81 10.97
C ASN A 95 -17.60 15.45 11.68
N ARG A 96 -18.43 15.19 12.70
CA ARG A 96 -18.45 13.92 13.43
C ARG A 96 -18.71 12.67 12.57
N LYS A 97 -19.20 12.82 11.33
CA LYS A 97 -19.37 11.69 10.40
C LYS A 97 -18.08 11.32 9.67
N GLU A 98 -17.10 12.22 9.63
CA GLU A 98 -15.80 11.97 9.02
C GLU A 98 -14.87 11.36 10.07
N VAL A 99 -14.35 10.18 9.75
CA VAL A 99 -13.38 9.47 10.58
C VAL A 99 -12.03 9.61 9.91
N ILE A 100 -11.07 10.09 10.68
CA ILE A 100 -9.67 10.18 10.29
C ILE A 100 -8.94 9.02 10.93
N ILE A 101 -8.06 8.41 10.16
CA ILE A 101 -7.22 7.32 10.63
C ILE A 101 -5.79 7.81 10.57
N GLN A 102 -5.05 7.64 11.66
CA GLN A 102 -3.62 7.88 11.69
C GLN A 102 -2.88 6.61 12.08
N VAL A 103 -1.63 6.52 11.63
CA VAL A 103 -0.73 5.44 12.02
C VAL A 103 -0.13 5.79 13.38
N THR A 104 -0.19 4.87 14.32
CA THR A 104 0.41 5.06 15.65
C THR A 104 1.94 4.98 15.55
N GLU A 105 2.65 5.43 16.58
CA GLU A 105 4.11 5.23 16.65
C GLU A 105 4.51 3.75 16.56
N TYR A 106 3.70 2.87 17.15
CA TYR A 106 3.92 1.42 17.00
C TYR A 106 3.69 0.97 15.54
N GLY A 107 2.63 1.47 14.88
CA GLY A 107 2.39 1.21 13.46
C GLY A 107 3.53 1.69 12.56
N ARG A 108 4.12 2.85 12.84
CA ARG A 108 5.30 3.37 12.12
C ARG A 108 6.50 2.46 12.30
N ARG A 109 6.76 1.98 13.52
CA ARG A 109 7.86 1.03 13.78
C ARG A 109 7.67 -0.27 13.01
N VAL A 110 6.47 -0.86 13.06
CA VAL A 110 6.16 -2.09 12.32
C VAL A 110 6.32 -1.89 10.82
N TYR A 111 5.92 -0.73 10.28
CA TYR A 111 6.13 -0.43 8.87
C TYR A 111 7.62 -0.27 8.52
N GLN A 112 8.41 0.36 9.38
CA GLN A 112 9.86 0.48 9.21
C GLN A 112 10.55 -0.90 9.21
N GLU A 113 10.20 -1.77 10.18
CA GLU A 113 10.71 -3.14 10.25
C GLU A 113 10.38 -3.94 8.97
N TYR A 114 9.13 -3.81 8.50
CA TYR A 114 8.71 -4.40 7.23
C TYR A 114 9.47 -3.82 6.02
N SER A 115 9.64 -2.50 5.94
CA SER A 115 10.25 -1.85 4.77
C SER A 115 11.73 -2.20 4.66
N ASP A 116 12.44 -2.29 5.79
CA ASP A 116 13.82 -2.76 5.85
C ASP A 116 13.92 -4.24 5.43
N TYR A 117 12.99 -5.08 5.90
CA TYR A 117 12.90 -6.49 5.51
C TYR A 117 12.65 -6.65 4.01
N ILE A 118 11.60 -6.00 3.46
CA ILE A 118 11.23 -6.18 2.06
C ILE A 118 12.30 -5.61 1.13
N TYR A 119 12.96 -4.51 1.53
CA TYR A 119 14.11 -3.99 0.83
C TYR A 119 15.23 -5.03 0.77
N ARG A 120 15.68 -5.52 1.92
CA ARG A 120 16.79 -6.47 1.99
C ARG A 120 16.50 -7.78 1.25
N GLU A 121 15.34 -8.38 1.47
CA GLU A 121 15.03 -9.72 0.96
C GLU A 121 14.57 -9.72 -0.51
N HIS A 122 13.93 -8.64 -0.98
CA HIS A 122 13.31 -8.61 -2.31
C HIS A 122 13.84 -7.48 -3.20
N PHE A 123 13.70 -6.22 -2.78
CA PHE A 123 13.94 -5.07 -3.68
C PHE A 123 15.43 -4.77 -3.92
N SER A 124 16.32 -5.09 -2.99
CA SER A 124 17.76 -4.80 -3.09
C SER A 124 18.37 -5.43 -4.36
N LYS A 125 18.13 -6.72 -4.59
CA LYS A 125 18.59 -7.44 -5.78
C LYS A 125 17.96 -6.91 -7.06
N MET A 126 16.69 -6.52 -7.00
CA MET A 126 15.99 -5.93 -8.14
C MET A 126 16.59 -4.57 -8.51
N PHE A 127 16.90 -3.73 -7.52
CA PHE A 127 17.52 -2.42 -7.74
C PHE A 127 18.96 -2.56 -8.25
N GLU A 128 19.72 -3.53 -7.75
CA GLU A 128 21.05 -3.85 -8.29
C GLU A 128 21.00 -4.30 -9.75
N ALA A 129 20.02 -5.13 -10.13
CA ALA A 129 19.82 -5.52 -11.53
C ALA A 129 19.37 -4.33 -12.41
N ALA A 130 18.66 -3.37 -11.82
CA ALA A 130 18.16 -2.19 -12.52
C ALA A 130 19.17 -1.04 -12.60
N LYS A 131 20.35 -1.13 -11.97
CA LYS A 131 21.31 -0.01 -11.88
C LYS A 131 21.83 0.48 -13.23
N ASP A 132 21.89 -0.42 -14.21
CA ASP A 132 22.38 -0.14 -15.56
C ASP A 132 21.25 0.37 -16.48
N ILE A 133 20.01 0.43 -16.00
CA ILE A 133 18.89 1.01 -16.73
C ILE A 133 19.03 2.55 -16.69
N PRO A 134 19.05 3.24 -17.84
CA PRO A 134 19.07 4.70 -17.88
C PRO A 134 17.88 5.29 -17.11
N LYS A 135 18.14 6.34 -16.32
CA LYS A 135 17.13 6.94 -15.44
C LYS A 135 15.95 7.52 -16.23
N GLU A 136 16.21 7.95 -17.48
CA GLU A 136 15.19 8.48 -18.38
C GLU A 136 14.17 7.40 -18.81
N CYS A 137 14.51 6.11 -18.68
CA CYS A 137 13.61 5.00 -18.98
C CYS A 137 12.68 4.63 -17.80
N LEU A 138 12.93 5.12 -16.58
CA LEU A 138 12.13 4.76 -15.40
C LEU A 138 10.64 5.11 -15.55
N PRO A 139 10.25 6.27 -16.11
CA PRO A 139 8.83 6.56 -16.37
C PRO A 139 8.18 5.55 -17.33
N LEU A 140 8.90 5.11 -18.38
CA LEU A 140 8.38 4.12 -19.33
C LEU A 140 8.17 2.75 -18.66
N ILE A 141 9.05 2.36 -17.74
CA ILE A 141 8.90 1.13 -16.95
C ILE A 141 7.71 1.26 -16.00
N ALA A 142 7.54 2.40 -15.35
CA ALA A 142 6.38 2.67 -14.50
C ALA A 142 5.08 2.60 -15.31
N ASP A 143 5.04 3.21 -16.50
CA ASP A 143 3.89 3.17 -17.41
C ASP A 143 3.60 1.74 -17.89
N MET A 144 4.62 0.94 -18.18
CA MET A 144 4.49 -0.47 -18.57
C MET A 144 3.81 -1.32 -17.49
N LEU A 145 4.12 -1.06 -16.21
CA LEU A 145 3.54 -1.75 -15.07
C LEU A 145 2.23 -1.12 -14.58
N GLY A 146 1.94 0.10 -15.04
CA GLY A 146 0.75 0.84 -14.71
C GLY A 146 -0.50 0.15 -15.24
N VAL A 147 -1.42 -0.18 -14.35
CA VAL A 147 -2.77 -0.59 -14.75
C VAL A 147 -3.56 0.69 -15.05
N PRO A 148 -4.23 0.83 -16.21
CA PRO A 148 -5.04 2.00 -16.50
C PRO A 148 -6.14 2.15 -15.44
N TYR A 149 -5.91 3.06 -14.50
CA TYR A 149 -6.84 3.38 -13.42
C TYR A 149 -7.75 4.53 -13.88
N LYS A 150 -9.06 4.38 -13.72
CA LYS A 150 -9.99 5.48 -14.03
C LYS A 150 -9.80 6.62 -13.02
N ASN A 151 -9.15 7.70 -13.48
CA ASN A 151 -9.05 9.04 -12.89
C ASN A 151 -9.48 9.21 -11.44
N ALA A 152 -8.50 9.24 -10.53
CA ALA A 152 -8.67 9.83 -9.20
C ALA A 152 -8.14 11.27 -9.23
N ASN A 153 -9.01 12.25 -9.49
CA ASN A 153 -8.68 13.65 -9.24
C ASN A 153 -8.61 13.87 -7.72
N CYS A 154 -7.41 13.79 -7.14
CA CYS A 154 -7.18 14.09 -5.73
C CYS A 154 -6.79 15.56 -5.56
N LYS A 155 -7.74 16.38 -5.11
CA LYS A 155 -7.44 17.74 -4.63
C LYS A 155 -6.82 17.65 -3.24
N LYS A 156 -5.70 18.32 -3.01
CA LYS A 156 -5.13 18.54 -1.68
C LYS A 156 -6.13 19.36 -0.84
N LYS A 157 -6.37 18.94 0.40
CA LYS A 157 -7.14 19.70 1.40
C LYS A 157 -6.21 20.14 2.51
N GLU A 158 -6.60 21.19 3.24
CA GLU A 158 -5.90 21.57 4.47
C GLU A 158 -6.11 20.52 5.57
N PRO A 159 -5.12 20.33 6.47
CA PRO A 159 -5.20 19.41 7.58
C PRO A 159 -6.34 19.78 8.55
N PRO A 160 -7.30 18.87 8.83
CA PRO A 160 -8.37 19.12 9.79
C PRO A 160 -7.90 18.99 11.25
N VAL A 161 -8.61 19.61 12.18
CA VAL A 161 -8.38 19.49 13.63
C VAL A 161 -8.97 18.18 14.16
N LEU A 162 -8.18 17.39 14.88
CA LEU A 162 -8.50 16.02 15.29
C LEU A 162 -8.96 15.93 16.76
N ILE A 163 -9.98 15.10 17.01
CA ILE A 163 -10.46 14.74 18.35
C ILE A 163 -10.42 13.21 18.49
N PRO A 164 -9.75 12.65 19.52
CA PRO A 164 -9.69 11.20 19.75
C PRO A 164 -11.07 10.58 19.97
N ILE A 165 -11.25 9.34 19.51
CA ILE A 165 -12.46 8.55 19.81
C ILE A 165 -12.19 7.74 21.08
N HIS A 166 -12.77 8.12 22.22
CA HIS A 166 -12.72 7.32 23.44
C HIS A 166 -13.58 6.05 23.29
N LYS A 167 -13.03 4.90 23.67
CA LYS A 167 -13.76 3.62 23.73
C LYS A 167 -14.42 3.51 25.10
N ASP A 168 -15.76 3.45 25.10
CA ASP A 168 -16.56 3.03 26.26
C ASP A 168 -16.31 1.56 26.61
#